data_AF-A0A6C0E392-F1
#
_entry.id   AF-A0A6C0E392-F1
#
_cell.length_a   1.000
_cell.length_b   1.000
_cell.length_c   1.000
_cell.angle_alpha   90.00
_cell.angle_beta   90.00
_cell.angle_gamma   90.00
#
_symmetry.space_group_name_H-M   'P 1'
#
loop_
_entity.id
_entity.type
_entity.pdbx_description
1 polymer ?
#
loop_
_entity_poly.entity_id
_entity_poly.type
_entity_poly.pdbx_seq_one_letter_code
_entity_poly.pdbx_strand_id
1 'polypeptide(L)'
;MSYPKYYDINVGDNVLTHLEIEDALKEIISNAIDEHNSIEPKPKKDIEIGQKDNGKWFIRDYGRGIKTKHFELNTNPEKINNPIMKGCFGYGLKDSIAILYSKNITFKIYTKSYIYIPVMHAKSDFPDQETLHLQVLKNKTEGLMNNDKGTLFVFDNLTLELINKAKSKFVQFKNPTILFENDECKMFKLDTYQSVFINGVEVRANTNLHFSYDVKSTDKIRKLFNRDRKDMDIKPVKKYIHDICLKKIIITKNEGQFFDLIRDILGLDEKLLQEFNQIDILRSIIYQINSFDKYVFIGTKEKYTDIKDKIIADNKEILFLGNGCKRKFGVKTIRELWHTDKFTSKINTDDNKNILTIYKYLDADNFDFIKIIAPIEKIFKKLPDNIKENIRNIVIDNDYNDDSESESESDDYDEKNNEIEPTLKATNKDKIKTYGYDFDTLPLTVSRKLTHEKYEEKLFVALTKYIFNTLPDKYFEELKLKEPQIEPTEPPKPKRKWLFGF
;
A
#
# COMPACT_ATOMS: atom_id res chain seq x y z
N MET A 1 -44.82 -34.13 28.62
CA MET A 1 -43.72 -34.66 27.79
C MET A 1 -42.65 -35.26 28.70
N SER A 2 -42.27 -36.51 28.44
CA SER A 2 -41.22 -37.26 29.13
C SER A 2 -39.82 -36.72 28.79
N TYR A 3 -38.90 -36.77 29.76
CA TYR A 3 -37.47 -36.45 29.66
C TYR A 3 -36.68 -37.60 30.29
N PRO A 4 -35.46 -37.94 29.83
CA PRO A 4 -34.63 -37.24 28.84
C PRO A 4 -35.15 -37.33 27.39
N LYS A 5 -34.76 -36.36 26.55
CA LYS A 5 -34.88 -36.45 25.09
C LYS A 5 -33.48 -36.46 24.47
N TYR A 6 -33.28 -37.22 23.40
CA TYR A 6 -32.01 -37.22 22.66
C TYR A 6 -32.22 -36.53 21.32
N TYR A 7 -31.35 -35.57 21.01
CA TYR A 7 -31.40 -34.82 19.77
C TYR A 7 -30.14 -35.14 18.96
N ASP A 8 -30.31 -35.83 17.82
CA ASP A 8 -29.20 -36.19 16.95
C ASP A 8 -28.60 -34.92 16.34
N ILE A 9 -27.32 -34.68 16.60
CA ILE A 9 -26.64 -33.55 15.97
C ILE A 9 -26.15 -33.91 14.56
N ASN A 10 -26.38 -35.12 14.04
CA ASN A 10 -26.02 -35.55 12.69
C ASN A 10 -24.52 -35.37 12.36
N VAL A 11 -23.63 -35.57 13.33
CA VAL A 11 -22.19 -35.68 13.08
C VAL A 11 -21.84 -37.17 13.12
N GLY A 12 -21.42 -37.71 11.98
CA GLY A 12 -20.92 -39.09 11.87
C GLY A 12 -19.44 -39.21 12.24
N ASP A 13 -18.83 -40.36 11.93
CA ASP A 13 -17.48 -40.72 12.38
C ASP A 13 -16.35 -39.80 11.88
N ASN A 14 -16.58 -39.07 10.79
CA ASN A 14 -15.63 -38.10 10.25
C ASN A 14 -15.87 -36.71 10.88
N VAL A 15 -15.53 -36.56 12.16
CA VAL A 15 -15.36 -35.24 12.77
C VAL A 15 -14.26 -34.49 12.01
N LEU A 16 -14.40 -33.17 11.80
CA LEU A 16 -13.42 -32.33 11.10
C LEU A 16 -12.05 -32.37 11.80
N THR A 17 -11.23 -33.38 11.50
CA THR A 17 -10.00 -33.74 12.23
C THR A 17 -8.92 -32.67 12.21
N HIS A 18 -9.02 -31.72 11.28
CA HIS A 18 -8.11 -30.59 11.15
C HIS A 18 -8.40 -29.44 12.11
N LEU A 19 -9.47 -29.51 12.91
CA LEU A 19 -9.87 -28.45 13.84
C LEU A 19 -9.39 -28.71 15.25
N GLU A 20 -8.96 -27.62 15.89
CA GLU A 20 -8.47 -27.65 17.26
C GLU A 20 -9.51 -27.12 18.24
N ILE A 21 -9.30 -27.39 19.53
CA ILE A 21 -10.23 -27.02 20.60
C ILE A 21 -10.49 -25.51 20.60
N GLU A 22 -9.47 -24.69 20.35
CA GLU A 22 -9.60 -23.24 20.28
C GLU A 22 -10.49 -22.76 19.13
N ASP A 23 -10.57 -23.50 18.01
CA ASP A 23 -11.46 -23.18 16.89
C ASP A 23 -12.93 -23.41 17.29
N ALA A 24 -13.20 -24.47 18.06
CA ALA A 24 -14.52 -24.76 18.60
C ALA A 24 -14.93 -23.76 19.69
N LEU A 25 -14.01 -23.38 20.58
CA LEU A 25 -14.25 -22.34 21.58
C LEU A 25 -14.47 -20.97 20.93
N LYS A 26 -13.75 -20.65 19.85
CA LYS A 26 -13.96 -19.42 19.06
C LYS A 26 -15.40 -19.33 18.59
N GLU A 27 -15.99 -20.41 18.08
CA GLU A 27 -17.40 -20.39 17.65
C GLU A 27 -18.37 -20.15 18.81
N ILE A 28 -18.15 -20.79 19.96
CA ILE A 28 -18.98 -20.58 21.16
C ILE A 28 -18.91 -19.12 21.64
N ILE A 29 -17.70 -18.56 21.71
CA ILE A 29 -17.47 -17.16 22.11
C ILE A 29 -18.10 -16.20 21.08
N SER A 30 -17.90 -16.43 19.78
CA SER A 30 -18.53 -15.63 18.72
C SER A 30 -20.04 -15.62 18.83
N ASN A 31 -20.66 -16.76 19.14
CA ASN A 31 -22.11 -16.86 19.32
C ASN A 31 -22.61 -16.11 20.55
N ALA A 32 -21.85 -16.12 21.66
CA ALA A 32 -22.15 -15.32 22.84
C ALA A 32 -22.06 -13.81 22.55
N ILE A 33 -21.03 -13.38 21.81
CA ILE A 33 -20.84 -11.97 21.41
C ILE A 33 -21.96 -11.53 20.45
N ASP A 34 -22.31 -12.36 19.47
CA ASP A 34 -23.43 -12.10 18.55
C ASP A 34 -24.73 -11.91 19.29
N GLU A 35 -25.02 -12.80 20.22
CA GLU A 35 -26.24 -12.73 21.01
C GLU A 35 -26.28 -11.43 21.81
N HIS A 36 -25.19 -11.05 22.48
CA HIS A 36 -25.09 -9.76 23.19
C HIS A 36 -25.33 -8.55 22.26
N ASN A 37 -24.79 -8.57 21.05
CA ASN A 37 -24.92 -7.47 20.09
C ASN A 37 -26.25 -7.43 19.32
N SER A 38 -26.96 -8.55 19.24
CA SER A 38 -28.19 -8.69 18.44
C SER A 38 -29.47 -8.32 19.19
N ILE A 39 -29.42 -8.26 20.53
CA ILE A 39 -30.60 -8.03 21.35
C ILE A 39 -30.72 -6.58 21.79
N GLU A 40 -31.96 -6.07 21.77
CA GLU A 40 -32.29 -4.73 22.24
C GLU A 40 -33.42 -4.80 23.29
N PRO A 41 -33.31 -4.08 24.43
CA PRO A 41 -32.13 -3.32 24.85
C PRO A 41 -30.95 -4.25 25.18
N LYS A 42 -29.72 -3.77 24.94
CA LYS A 42 -28.50 -4.53 25.26
C LYS A 42 -28.47 -4.98 26.73
N PRO A 43 -27.92 -6.17 27.03
CA PRO A 43 -27.73 -6.63 28.41
C PRO A 43 -26.83 -5.67 29.19
N LYS A 44 -27.16 -5.45 30.47
CA LYS A 44 -26.32 -4.65 31.37
C LYS A 44 -24.95 -5.28 31.65
N LYS A 45 -24.85 -6.60 31.53
CA LYS A 45 -23.61 -7.36 31.72
C LYS A 45 -23.09 -7.85 30.39
N ASP A 46 -21.79 -7.70 30.18
CA ASP A 46 -21.09 -8.28 29.04
C ASP A 46 -20.97 -9.80 29.21
N ILE A 47 -20.50 -10.49 28.16
CA ILE A 47 -20.20 -11.91 28.21
C ILE A 47 -19.13 -12.21 29.27
N GLU A 48 -19.26 -13.34 29.95
CA GLU A 48 -18.32 -13.76 30.98
C GLU A 48 -17.57 -15.01 30.52
N ILE A 49 -16.24 -14.97 30.64
CA ILE A 49 -15.36 -16.11 30.40
C ILE A 49 -14.43 -16.23 31.59
N GLY A 50 -14.68 -17.20 32.45
CA GLY A 50 -13.99 -17.33 33.73
C GLY A 50 -13.93 -18.77 34.25
N GLN A 51 -13.30 -18.93 35.40
CA GLN A 51 -13.21 -20.19 36.11
C GLN A 51 -14.09 -20.11 37.36
N LYS A 52 -14.83 -21.18 37.65
CA LYS A 52 -15.59 -21.34 38.89
C LYS A 52 -14.67 -21.80 40.03
N ASP A 53 -15.13 -21.66 41.26
CA ASP A 53 -14.38 -22.07 42.47
C ASP A 53 -13.97 -23.55 42.47
N ASN A 54 -14.73 -24.40 41.77
CA ASN A 54 -14.41 -25.82 41.60
C ASN A 54 -13.43 -26.12 40.45
N GLY A 55 -12.76 -25.10 39.91
CA GLY A 55 -11.79 -25.23 38.82
C GLY A 55 -12.40 -25.38 37.42
N LYS A 56 -13.73 -25.46 37.28
CA LYS A 56 -14.38 -25.59 35.96
C LYS A 56 -14.44 -24.26 35.23
N TRP A 57 -14.12 -24.28 33.93
CA TRP A 57 -14.27 -23.10 33.09
C TRP A 57 -15.71 -22.89 32.65
N PHE A 58 -16.09 -21.65 32.40
CA PHE A 58 -17.39 -21.31 31.86
C PHE A 58 -17.33 -20.18 30.84
N ILE A 59 -18.30 -20.20 29.92
CA ILE A 59 -18.60 -19.12 28.99
C ILE A 59 -20.08 -18.81 29.12
N ARG A 60 -20.43 -17.55 29.38
CA ARG A 60 -21.80 -17.13 29.64
C ARG A 60 -22.17 -15.90 28.82
N ASP A 61 -23.33 -15.96 28.18
CA ASP A 61 -24.06 -14.80 27.67
C ASP A 61 -25.31 -14.53 28.51
N TYR A 62 -25.86 -13.33 28.36
CA TYR A 62 -27.07 -12.86 29.06
C TYR A 62 -28.24 -12.63 28.08
N GLY A 63 -28.21 -13.34 26.95
CA GLY A 63 -29.14 -13.19 25.84
C GLY A 63 -30.45 -13.95 25.97
N ARG A 64 -31.05 -14.32 24.83
CA ARG A 64 -32.32 -15.06 24.77
C ARG A 64 -32.19 -16.52 25.21
N GLY A 65 -30.97 -17.07 25.18
CA GLY A 65 -30.67 -18.45 25.52
C GLY A 65 -30.90 -19.43 24.37
N ILE A 66 -30.05 -20.45 24.28
CA ILE A 66 -30.09 -21.42 23.19
C ILE A 66 -31.29 -22.37 23.26
N LYS A 67 -31.89 -22.69 22.11
CA LYS A 67 -33.02 -23.62 21.97
C LYS A 67 -32.59 -24.82 21.16
N THR A 68 -33.29 -25.95 21.30
CA THR A 68 -33.00 -27.18 20.54
C THR A 68 -32.90 -26.93 19.02
N LYS A 69 -33.77 -26.09 18.47
CA LYS A 69 -33.75 -25.70 17.04
C LYS A 69 -32.46 -25.02 16.58
N HIS A 70 -31.66 -24.46 17.48
CA HIS A 70 -30.38 -23.82 17.12
C HIS A 70 -29.24 -24.83 16.91
N PHE A 71 -29.50 -26.12 17.16
CA PHE A 71 -28.58 -27.21 16.83
C PHE A 71 -28.94 -27.89 15.48
N GLU A 72 -30.01 -27.44 14.81
CA GLU A 72 -30.36 -27.89 13.46
C GLU A 72 -29.30 -27.43 12.43
N LEU A 73 -29.10 -28.25 11.38
CA LEU A 73 -28.25 -27.94 10.22
C LEU A 73 -28.89 -26.86 9.33
N ASN A 74 -29.05 -25.64 9.86
CA ASN A 74 -29.53 -24.50 9.10
C ASN A 74 -28.73 -23.25 9.43
N THR A 75 -28.27 -22.55 8.40
CA THR A 75 -27.63 -21.25 8.57
C THR A 75 -28.68 -20.25 9.09
N ASN A 76 -28.44 -19.64 10.25
CA ASN A 76 -29.40 -18.71 10.84
C ASN A 76 -29.59 -17.48 9.92
N PRO A 77 -30.82 -17.24 9.40
CA PRO A 77 -31.10 -16.08 8.54
C PRO A 77 -30.78 -14.74 9.21
N GLU A 78 -30.95 -14.63 10.53
CA GLU A 78 -30.61 -13.43 11.30
C GLU A 78 -29.11 -13.10 11.16
N LYS A 79 -28.26 -14.13 11.11
CA LYS A 79 -26.81 -14.00 10.97
C LYS A 79 -26.38 -13.71 9.54
N ILE A 80 -27.01 -14.35 8.57
CA ILE A 80 -26.75 -14.09 7.14
C ILE A 80 -27.15 -12.65 6.76
N ASN A 81 -28.21 -12.11 7.33
CA ASN A 81 -28.71 -10.79 6.93
C ASN A 81 -28.11 -9.65 7.75
N ASN A 82 -27.37 -9.93 8.82
CA ASN A 82 -26.76 -8.91 9.67
C ASN A 82 -25.23 -8.85 9.48
N PRO A 83 -24.69 -7.76 8.90
CA PRO A 83 -23.26 -7.62 8.66
C PRO A 83 -22.44 -7.49 9.94
N ILE A 84 -23.02 -7.22 11.11
CA ILE A 84 -22.27 -7.06 12.37
C ILE A 84 -21.96 -8.42 13.02
N MET A 85 -22.66 -9.49 12.63
CA MET A 85 -22.54 -10.81 13.26
C MET A 85 -21.16 -11.46 12.99
N LYS A 86 -20.54 -11.91 14.07
CA LYS A 86 -19.22 -12.54 14.20
C LYS A 86 -19.28 -14.06 14.00
N GLY A 87 -20.33 -14.73 14.48
CA GLY A 87 -20.55 -16.18 14.37
C GLY A 87 -20.85 -16.68 12.95
N CYS A 88 -20.77 -15.80 11.95
CA CYS A 88 -20.77 -16.18 10.54
C CYS A 88 -19.41 -16.76 10.11
N PHE A 89 -18.33 -16.43 10.82
CA PHE A 89 -16.94 -16.72 10.45
C PHE A 89 -16.36 -17.89 11.28
N GLY A 90 -16.83 -19.10 10.96
CA GLY A 90 -16.47 -20.34 11.67
C GLY A 90 -17.27 -21.54 11.14
N TYR A 91 -16.98 -22.73 11.66
CA TYR A 91 -17.56 -24.00 11.19
C TYR A 91 -19.00 -24.22 11.68
N GLY A 92 -19.39 -23.56 12.77
CA GLY A 92 -20.72 -23.65 13.34
C GLY A 92 -20.78 -24.40 14.66
N LEU A 93 -21.84 -24.16 15.43
CA LEU A 93 -21.96 -24.65 16.80
C LEU A 93 -22.00 -26.18 16.89
N LYS A 94 -22.66 -26.84 15.95
CA LYS A 94 -22.73 -28.30 15.87
C LYS A 94 -21.33 -28.93 15.72
N ASP A 95 -20.54 -28.41 14.78
CA ASP A 95 -19.18 -28.92 14.56
C ASP A 95 -18.29 -28.62 15.76
N SER A 96 -18.48 -27.46 16.39
CA SER A 96 -17.77 -27.11 17.63
C SER A 96 -18.07 -28.08 18.77
N ILE A 97 -19.33 -28.51 18.92
CA ILE A 97 -19.72 -29.53 19.90
C ILE A 97 -19.02 -30.86 19.60
N ALA A 98 -19.01 -31.28 18.32
CA ALA A 98 -18.36 -32.54 17.93
C ALA A 98 -16.84 -32.53 18.11
N ILE A 99 -16.17 -31.41 17.78
CA ILE A 99 -14.73 -31.25 17.99
C ILE A 99 -14.40 -31.36 19.48
N LEU A 100 -15.10 -30.61 20.34
CA LEU A 100 -14.89 -30.66 21.78
C LEU A 100 -15.09 -32.07 22.33
N TYR A 101 -16.17 -32.75 21.92
CA TYR A 101 -16.43 -34.13 22.32
C TYR A 101 -15.31 -35.08 21.87
N SER A 102 -14.90 -35.02 20.60
CA SER A 102 -13.83 -35.87 20.03
C SER A 102 -12.45 -35.66 20.69
N LYS A 103 -12.21 -34.46 21.24
CA LYS A 103 -10.97 -34.09 21.94
C LYS A 103 -11.11 -34.27 23.47
N ASN A 104 -12.11 -35.03 23.92
CA ASN A 104 -12.37 -35.35 25.33
C ASN A 104 -12.63 -34.14 26.25
N ILE A 105 -13.11 -33.03 25.67
CA ILE A 105 -13.64 -31.89 26.45
C ILE A 105 -15.12 -32.14 26.71
N THR A 106 -15.43 -32.57 27.92
CA THR A 106 -16.82 -32.74 28.37
C THR A 106 -17.39 -31.40 28.83
N PHE A 107 -18.65 -31.12 28.52
CA PHE A 107 -19.30 -29.87 28.92
C PHE A 107 -20.81 -30.03 29.04
N LYS A 108 -21.44 -29.06 29.70
CA LYS A 108 -22.89 -28.93 29.80
C LYS A 108 -23.31 -27.53 29.38
N ILE A 109 -24.39 -27.44 28.63
CA ILE A 109 -24.99 -26.16 28.22
C ILE A 109 -26.25 -25.95 29.04
N TYR A 110 -26.30 -24.87 29.80
CA TYR A 110 -27.44 -24.48 30.62
C TYR A 110 -28.17 -23.31 29.99
N THR A 111 -29.50 -23.38 30.01
CA THR A 111 -30.39 -22.26 29.76
C THR A 111 -31.43 -22.22 30.88
N LYS A 112 -32.30 -21.20 30.87
CA LYS A 112 -33.41 -21.12 31.83
C LYS A 112 -34.27 -22.39 31.84
N SER A 113 -34.49 -23.02 30.69
CA SER A 113 -35.44 -24.14 30.58
C SER A 113 -34.79 -25.51 30.47
N TYR A 114 -33.57 -25.60 29.94
CA TYR A 114 -32.96 -26.87 29.56
C TYR A 114 -31.48 -26.97 29.90
N ILE A 115 -31.03 -28.21 30.10
CA ILE A 115 -29.62 -28.60 30.16
C ILE A 115 -29.37 -29.50 28.95
N TYR A 116 -28.34 -29.19 28.16
CA TYR A 116 -27.90 -30.00 27.04
C TYR A 116 -26.56 -30.64 27.35
N ILE A 117 -26.45 -31.94 27.12
CA ILE A 117 -25.26 -32.75 27.42
C ILE A 117 -24.91 -33.58 26.18
N PRO A 118 -23.72 -33.41 25.57
CA PRO A 118 -23.28 -34.27 24.47
C PRO A 118 -23.07 -35.71 24.94
N VAL A 119 -23.66 -36.68 24.22
CA VAL A 119 -23.56 -38.12 24.50
C VAL A 119 -23.62 -38.93 23.20
N MET A 120 -22.92 -40.06 23.14
CA MET A 120 -23.20 -41.06 22.10
C MET A 120 -24.53 -41.75 22.41
N HIS A 121 -25.35 -41.92 21.39
CA HIS A 121 -26.63 -42.62 21.51
C HIS A 121 -26.98 -43.26 20.16
N ALA A 122 -27.64 -44.41 20.22
CA ALA A 122 -28.17 -45.09 19.04
C ALA A 122 -29.14 -44.19 18.25
N LYS A 123 -29.04 -44.18 16.93
CA LYS A 123 -30.02 -43.49 16.07
C LYS A 123 -31.40 -44.15 16.18
N SER A 124 -32.45 -43.33 16.21
CA SER A 124 -33.84 -43.81 16.26
C SER A 124 -34.17 -44.78 15.11
N ASP A 125 -33.63 -44.50 13.91
CA ASP A 125 -33.91 -45.28 12.70
C ASP A 125 -32.85 -46.37 12.43
N PHE A 126 -31.71 -46.32 13.13
CA PHE A 126 -30.56 -47.23 12.95
C PHE A 126 -29.94 -47.55 14.32
N PRO A 127 -30.57 -48.44 15.12
CA PRO A 127 -30.17 -48.68 16.50
C PRO A 127 -28.75 -49.27 16.64
N ASP A 128 -28.24 -49.92 15.60
CA ASP A 128 -26.87 -50.47 15.56
C ASP A 128 -25.79 -49.42 15.27
N GLN A 129 -26.19 -48.16 15.03
CA GLN A 129 -25.27 -47.04 14.78
C GLN A 129 -25.44 -45.99 15.88
N GLU A 130 -24.39 -45.82 16.69
CA GLU A 130 -24.33 -44.69 17.61
C GLU A 130 -23.84 -43.43 16.91
N THR A 131 -24.54 -42.32 17.10
CA THR A 131 -24.07 -40.99 16.67
C THR A 131 -24.02 -40.04 17.85
N LEU A 132 -23.32 -38.92 17.70
CA LEU A 132 -23.30 -37.90 18.72
C LEU A 132 -24.69 -37.23 18.80
N HIS A 133 -25.26 -37.20 20.00
CA HIS A 133 -26.53 -36.58 20.32
C HIS A 133 -26.35 -35.54 21.43
N LEU A 134 -27.30 -34.62 21.55
CA LEU A 134 -27.50 -33.81 22.74
C LEU A 134 -28.63 -34.41 23.57
N GLN A 135 -28.30 -34.94 24.74
CA GLN A 135 -29.28 -35.26 25.77
C GLN A 135 -29.84 -33.94 26.32
N VAL A 136 -31.15 -33.76 26.18
CA VAL A 136 -31.91 -32.62 26.67
C VAL A 136 -32.61 -33.01 27.96
N LEU A 137 -32.36 -32.26 29.03
CA LEU A 137 -33.00 -32.39 30.34
C LEU A 137 -33.71 -31.09 30.69
N LYS A 138 -34.79 -31.14 31.48
CA LYS A 138 -35.36 -29.93 32.09
C LYS A 138 -34.35 -29.33 33.07
N ASN A 139 -34.09 -28.02 32.97
CA ASN A 139 -33.34 -27.35 34.01
C ASN A 139 -34.24 -27.13 35.23
N LYS A 140 -33.93 -27.84 36.33
CA LYS A 140 -34.57 -27.68 37.64
C LYS A 140 -33.58 -27.17 38.70
N THR A 141 -32.38 -26.76 38.27
CA THR A 141 -31.28 -26.46 39.18
C THR A 141 -31.52 -25.10 39.82
N GLU A 142 -31.86 -25.09 41.10
CA GLU A 142 -31.97 -23.84 41.88
C GLU A 142 -30.64 -23.07 41.85
N GLY A 143 -30.71 -21.76 41.64
CA GLY A 143 -29.54 -20.87 41.54
C GLY A 143 -28.79 -20.87 40.20
N LEU A 144 -28.85 -21.93 39.37
CA LEU A 144 -28.27 -21.94 38.03
C LEU A 144 -29.32 -21.53 36.98
N MET A 145 -29.25 -20.28 36.52
CA MET A 145 -30.08 -19.71 35.44
C MET A 145 -31.58 -19.55 35.75
N ASN A 146 -32.05 -19.87 36.96
CA ASN A 146 -33.50 -19.89 37.26
C ASN A 146 -34.20 -18.52 37.14
N ASN A 147 -33.47 -17.40 37.24
CA ASN A 147 -33.99 -16.05 37.01
C ASN A 147 -33.25 -15.28 35.89
N ASP A 148 -32.17 -15.84 35.37
CA ASP A 148 -31.31 -15.19 34.39
C ASP A 148 -31.61 -15.71 32.99
N LYS A 149 -31.74 -14.79 32.03
CA LYS A 149 -31.78 -15.15 30.61
C LYS A 149 -30.34 -15.42 30.12
N GLY A 150 -30.20 -16.22 29.07
CA GLY A 150 -28.93 -16.46 28.39
C GLY A 150 -28.55 -17.93 28.27
N THR A 151 -27.31 -18.15 27.83
CA THR A 151 -26.69 -19.46 27.71
C THR A 151 -25.43 -19.52 28.56
N LEU A 152 -25.24 -20.62 29.28
CA LEU A 152 -24.05 -20.88 30.08
C LEU A 152 -23.45 -22.22 29.66
N PHE A 153 -22.25 -22.19 29.09
CA PHE A 153 -21.42 -23.38 28.91
C PHE A 153 -20.57 -23.58 30.16
N VAL A 154 -20.54 -24.80 30.69
CA VAL A 154 -19.63 -25.20 31.76
C VAL A 154 -18.80 -26.36 31.26
N PHE A 155 -17.48 -26.18 31.24
CA PHE A 155 -16.53 -27.13 30.69
C PHE A 155 -15.77 -27.85 31.81
N ASP A 156 -15.57 -29.14 31.58
CA ASP A 156 -14.67 -30.01 32.32
C ASP A 156 -13.44 -30.28 31.43
N ASN A 157 -12.28 -30.45 32.05
CA ASN A 157 -11.00 -30.73 31.37
C ASN A 157 -10.50 -29.63 30.41
N LEU A 158 -10.93 -28.37 30.59
CA LEU A 158 -10.44 -27.24 29.82
C LEU A 158 -9.31 -26.50 30.54
N THR A 159 -8.22 -26.22 29.85
CA THR A 159 -7.05 -25.52 30.42
C THR A 159 -7.10 -24.01 30.16
N LEU A 160 -6.40 -23.24 31.01
CA LEU A 160 -6.21 -21.80 30.80
C LEU A 160 -5.54 -21.50 29.45
N GLU A 161 -4.59 -22.33 29.02
CA GLU A 161 -3.90 -22.15 27.73
C GLU A 161 -4.88 -22.20 26.56
N LEU A 162 -5.80 -23.17 26.54
CA LEU A 162 -6.82 -23.30 25.50
C LEU A 162 -7.79 -22.12 25.49
N ILE A 163 -8.20 -21.64 26.67
CA ILE A 163 -9.01 -20.42 26.81
C ILE A 163 -8.27 -19.20 26.27
N ASN A 164 -6.99 -19.04 26.59
CA ASN A 164 -6.19 -17.92 26.11
C ASN A 164 -5.97 -17.99 24.60
N LYS A 165 -5.72 -19.18 24.04
CA LYS A 165 -5.66 -19.39 22.59
C LYS A 165 -6.98 -19.00 21.91
N ALA A 166 -8.12 -19.41 22.46
CA ALA A 166 -9.44 -19.04 21.95
C ALA A 166 -9.70 -17.53 22.05
N LYS A 167 -9.41 -16.89 23.20
CA LYS A 167 -9.52 -15.43 23.37
C LYS A 167 -8.61 -14.70 22.38
N SER A 168 -7.42 -15.21 22.11
CA SER A 168 -6.49 -14.62 21.14
C SER A 168 -7.05 -14.57 19.72
N LYS A 169 -8.13 -15.29 19.40
CA LYS A 169 -8.82 -15.19 18.10
C LYS A 169 -9.69 -13.94 17.97
N PHE A 170 -9.77 -13.08 18.99
CA PHE A 170 -10.59 -11.87 18.95
C PHE A 170 -9.78 -10.61 19.25
N VAL A 171 -10.00 -9.57 18.44
CA VAL A 171 -9.34 -8.26 18.60
C VAL A 171 -9.63 -7.66 19.98
N GLN A 172 -10.87 -7.77 20.45
CA GLN A 172 -11.31 -7.23 21.74
C GLN A 172 -10.58 -7.81 22.97
N PHE A 173 -9.95 -8.98 22.83
CA PHE A 173 -9.16 -9.58 23.92
C PHE A 173 -7.66 -9.37 23.72
N LYS A 174 -7.23 -8.99 22.50
CA LYS A 174 -5.84 -8.63 22.22
C LYS A 174 -5.52 -7.18 22.59
N ASN A 175 -6.51 -6.28 22.53
CA ASN A 175 -6.37 -4.84 22.77
C ASN A 175 -5.15 -4.22 22.07
N PRO A 176 -4.99 -4.40 20.74
CA PRO A 176 -3.83 -3.87 20.03
C PRO A 176 -3.89 -2.34 19.93
N THR A 177 -2.73 -1.71 19.85
CA THR A 177 -2.63 -0.30 19.47
C THR A 177 -3.03 -0.13 18.01
N ILE A 178 -4.13 0.61 17.78
CA ILE A 178 -4.61 0.91 16.45
C ILE A 178 -3.71 1.96 15.80
N LEU A 179 -3.12 1.62 14.66
CA LEU A 179 -2.20 2.47 13.91
C LEU A 179 -2.94 3.32 12.87
N PHE A 180 -4.02 2.76 12.33
CA PHE A 180 -4.89 3.43 11.36
C PHE A 180 -6.30 2.87 11.47
N GLU A 181 -7.29 3.74 11.36
CA GLU A 181 -8.71 3.37 11.35
C GLU A 181 -9.46 4.24 10.35
N ASN A 182 -10.38 3.61 9.62
CA ASN A 182 -11.42 4.27 8.85
C ASN A 182 -12.74 3.51 9.02
N ASP A 183 -13.79 3.97 8.33
CA ASP A 183 -15.12 3.37 8.42
C ASP A 183 -15.21 1.92 7.96
N GLU A 184 -14.19 1.36 7.32
CA GLU A 184 -14.22 0.00 6.75
C GLU A 184 -13.19 -0.93 7.41
N CYS A 185 -12.17 -0.39 8.07
CA CYS A 185 -11.00 -1.15 8.50
C CYS A 185 -10.26 -0.50 9.68
N LYS A 186 -9.74 -1.36 10.56
CA LYS A 186 -8.66 -1.04 11.51
C LYS A 186 -7.40 -1.76 11.10
N MET A 187 -6.26 -1.09 11.20
CA MET A 187 -4.94 -1.63 10.93
C MET A 187 -4.07 -1.45 12.17
N PHE A 188 -3.37 -2.50 12.56
CA PHE A 188 -2.58 -2.54 13.78
C PHE A 188 -1.45 -3.57 13.65
N LYS A 189 -0.51 -3.56 14.59
CA LYS A 189 0.56 -4.55 14.64
C LYS A 189 0.34 -5.48 15.83
N LEU A 190 0.54 -6.77 15.59
CA LEU A 190 0.64 -7.77 16.66
C LEU A 190 2.11 -8.08 16.92
N ASP A 191 2.46 -8.34 18.18
CA ASP A 191 3.83 -8.75 18.59
C ASP A 191 4.20 -10.16 18.08
N THR A 192 3.19 -10.92 17.67
CA THR A 192 3.35 -12.26 17.09
C THR A 192 3.25 -12.17 15.57
N TYR A 193 2.42 -13.01 14.95
CA TYR A 193 2.22 -12.99 13.51
C TYR A 193 1.03 -12.11 13.14
N GLN A 194 1.14 -11.45 12.00
CA GLN A 194 0.06 -10.61 11.50
C GLN A 194 -1.11 -11.46 11.02
N SER A 195 -2.31 -11.01 11.32
CA SER A 195 -3.54 -11.78 11.11
C SER A 195 -4.64 -10.90 10.51
N VAL A 196 -5.60 -11.55 9.85
CA VAL A 196 -6.78 -10.88 9.29
C VAL A 196 -7.99 -11.27 10.12
N PHE A 197 -8.72 -10.24 10.54
CA PHE A 197 -9.92 -10.29 11.33
C PHE A 197 -11.09 -9.71 10.52
N ILE A 198 -12.27 -10.23 10.78
CA ILE A 198 -13.52 -9.66 10.28
C ILE A 198 -14.42 -9.42 11.46
N ASN A 199 -14.89 -8.17 11.63
CA ASN A 199 -15.68 -7.73 12.79
C ASN A 199 -15.04 -8.15 14.13
N GLY A 200 -13.72 -8.13 14.19
CA GLY A 200 -12.92 -8.49 15.36
C GLY A 200 -12.73 -9.99 15.59
N VAL A 201 -13.11 -10.88 14.66
CA VAL A 201 -12.85 -12.34 14.72
C VAL A 201 -11.77 -12.75 13.74
N GLU A 202 -10.77 -13.50 14.21
CA GLU A 202 -9.70 -14.03 13.37
C GLU A 202 -10.24 -15.03 12.36
N VAL A 203 -10.03 -14.71 11.09
CA VAL A 203 -10.36 -15.55 9.95
C VAL A 203 -9.12 -16.09 9.26
N ARG A 204 -7.96 -15.45 9.47
CA ARG A 204 -6.68 -15.93 9.00
C ARG A 204 -5.53 -15.53 9.92
N ALA A 205 -4.82 -16.52 10.44
CA ALA A 205 -3.60 -16.34 11.20
C ALA A 205 -2.35 -16.35 10.28
N ASN A 206 -1.21 -15.95 10.85
CA ASN A 206 0.13 -16.17 10.29
C ASN A 206 0.30 -15.71 8.85
N THR A 207 -0.20 -14.51 8.56
CA THR A 207 -0.03 -13.89 7.25
C THR A 207 1.38 -13.34 7.11
N ASN A 208 1.87 -13.25 5.86
CA ASN A 208 3.12 -12.59 5.54
C ASN A 208 2.95 -11.08 5.31
N LEU A 209 1.94 -10.48 5.94
CA LEU A 209 1.64 -9.05 5.85
C LEU A 209 2.51 -8.26 6.85
N HIS A 210 2.71 -6.97 6.59
CA HIS A 210 3.33 -6.05 7.56
C HIS A 210 2.42 -5.72 8.72
N PHE A 211 1.11 -5.64 8.47
CA PHE A 211 0.10 -5.32 9.46
C PHE A 211 -0.98 -6.39 9.60
N SER A 212 -1.63 -6.38 10.75
CA SER A 212 -2.91 -7.03 10.96
C SER A 212 -4.05 -6.10 10.57
N TYR A 213 -5.15 -6.69 10.09
CA TYR A 213 -6.29 -5.96 9.57
C TYR A 213 -7.56 -6.49 10.21
N ASP A 214 -8.39 -5.62 10.78
CA ASP A 214 -9.77 -5.92 11.16
C ASP A 214 -10.73 -5.18 10.25
N VAL A 215 -11.38 -5.91 9.35
CA VAL A 215 -12.26 -5.35 8.32
C VAL A 215 -13.72 -5.54 8.67
N LYS A 216 -14.56 -4.55 8.35
CA LYS A 216 -16.01 -4.69 8.48
C LYS A 216 -16.54 -5.69 7.45
N SER A 217 -17.38 -6.61 7.89
CA SER A 217 -18.02 -7.61 7.03
C SER A 217 -18.93 -6.99 5.97
N THR A 218 -18.86 -7.54 4.76
CA THR A 218 -19.72 -7.23 3.62
C THR A 218 -20.16 -8.52 2.92
N ASP A 219 -21.16 -8.47 2.04
CA ASP A 219 -21.56 -9.65 1.25
C ASP A 219 -20.41 -10.26 0.45
N LYS A 220 -19.53 -9.41 -0.08
CA LYS A 220 -18.34 -9.84 -0.81
C LYS A 220 -17.36 -10.56 0.12
N ILE A 221 -17.09 -10.03 1.32
CA ILE A 221 -16.26 -10.71 2.32
C ILE A 221 -16.87 -12.05 2.69
N ARG A 222 -18.16 -12.08 3.04
CA ARG A 222 -18.78 -13.32 3.53
C ARG A 222 -18.66 -14.44 2.50
N LYS A 223 -18.84 -14.13 1.22
CA LYS A 223 -18.60 -15.08 0.11
C LYS A 223 -17.15 -15.52 -0.01
N LEU A 224 -16.20 -14.62 0.21
CA LEU A 224 -14.76 -14.93 0.20
C LEU A 224 -14.37 -15.84 1.38
N PHE A 225 -14.98 -15.61 2.55
CA PHE A 225 -14.68 -16.28 3.80
C PHE A 225 -15.68 -17.37 4.20
N ASN A 226 -16.39 -17.95 3.21
CA ASN A 226 -17.35 -19.04 3.44
C ASN A 226 -16.72 -20.24 4.16
N ARG A 227 -17.54 -20.86 5.01
CA ARG A 227 -17.24 -21.54 6.29
C ARG A 227 -16.31 -22.77 6.30
N ASP A 228 -15.80 -23.26 5.17
CA ASP A 228 -15.21 -24.61 5.10
C ASP A 228 -13.70 -24.66 4.77
N ARG A 229 -13.00 -23.53 4.70
CA ARG A 229 -11.61 -23.51 4.18
C ARG A 229 -10.63 -22.88 5.15
N LYS A 230 -9.94 -23.73 5.93
CA LYS A 230 -8.72 -23.34 6.68
C LYS A 230 -7.63 -22.81 5.73
N ASP A 231 -7.60 -23.34 4.50
CA ASP A 231 -6.64 -22.99 3.45
C ASP A 231 -7.22 -22.02 2.43
N MET A 232 -7.60 -20.83 2.90
CA MET A 232 -7.94 -19.76 1.98
C MET A 232 -6.71 -19.35 1.19
N ASP A 233 -6.84 -19.09 -0.11
CA ASP A 233 -5.77 -18.41 -0.85
C ASP A 233 -5.56 -17.01 -0.25
N ILE A 234 -4.31 -16.61 -0.05
CA ILE A 234 -3.96 -15.27 0.45
C ILE A 234 -4.24 -14.21 -0.62
N LYS A 235 -4.27 -14.57 -1.91
CA LYS A 235 -4.46 -13.63 -3.02
C LYS A 235 -5.79 -12.87 -2.94
N PRO A 236 -6.97 -13.52 -2.79
CA PRO A 236 -8.23 -12.80 -2.63
C PRO A 236 -8.25 -11.87 -1.41
N VAL A 237 -7.64 -12.30 -0.30
CA VAL A 237 -7.54 -11.51 0.93
C VAL A 237 -6.69 -10.26 0.70
N LYS A 238 -5.50 -10.41 0.10
CA LYS A 238 -4.63 -9.28 -0.26
C LYS A 238 -5.30 -8.31 -1.22
N LYS A 239 -6.02 -8.82 -2.24
CA LYS A 239 -6.79 -7.98 -3.15
C LYS A 239 -7.87 -7.19 -2.43
N TYR A 240 -8.55 -7.81 -1.47
CA TYR A 240 -9.58 -7.14 -0.68
C TYR A 240 -8.99 -6.03 0.22
N ILE A 241 -7.96 -6.35 1.00
CA ILE A 241 -7.24 -5.38 1.84
C ILE A 241 -6.76 -4.21 0.97
N HIS A 242 -6.25 -4.51 -0.22
CA HIS A 242 -5.86 -3.49 -1.17
C HIS A 242 -7.00 -2.54 -1.57
N ASP A 243 -8.11 -3.11 -2.07
CA ASP A 243 -9.18 -2.31 -2.68
C ASP A 243 -9.93 -1.43 -1.67
N ILE A 244 -9.97 -1.83 -0.40
CA ILE A 244 -10.81 -1.20 0.63
C ILE A 244 -9.97 -0.48 1.67
N CYS A 245 -8.87 -1.09 2.11
CA CYS A 245 -8.06 -0.55 3.20
C CYS A 245 -6.95 0.34 2.64
N LEU A 246 -6.12 -0.18 1.73
CA LEU A 246 -4.87 0.49 1.34
C LEU A 246 -5.07 1.69 0.42
N LYS A 247 -6.08 1.65 -0.47
CA LYS A 247 -6.43 2.80 -1.33
C LYS A 247 -6.94 4.02 -0.56
N LYS A 248 -7.44 3.81 0.65
CA LYS A 248 -8.03 4.86 1.51
C LYS A 248 -7.13 5.21 2.68
N ILE A 249 -5.86 4.79 2.67
CA ILE A 249 -4.90 5.23 3.68
C ILE A 249 -4.73 6.73 3.59
N ILE A 250 -4.86 7.39 4.74
CA ILE A 250 -4.54 8.79 4.91
C ILE A 250 -3.28 8.85 5.78
N ILE A 251 -2.21 9.36 5.20
CA ILE A 251 -1.00 9.72 5.94
C ILE A 251 -1.22 11.12 6.49
N THR A 252 -1.05 11.29 7.79
CA THR A 252 -1.14 12.60 8.45
C THR A 252 0.27 13.17 8.65
N LYS A 253 0.36 14.49 8.72
CA LYS A 253 1.64 15.20 8.94
C LYS A 253 2.20 14.96 10.35
N ASN A 254 1.36 14.49 11.28
CA ASN A 254 1.80 14.14 12.63
C ASN A 254 2.66 12.88 12.58
N GLU A 255 3.97 13.06 12.69
CA GLU A 255 4.94 11.99 12.87
C GLU A 255 4.55 11.14 14.08
N GLY A 256 4.25 9.87 13.80
CA GLY A 256 3.87 8.91 14.80
C GLY A 256 4.18 7.51 14.32
N GLN A 257 3.95 6.53 15.19
CA GLN A 257 4.33 5.13 14.96
C GLN A 257 3.88 4.59 13.60
N PHE A 258 2.69 4.98 13.12
CA PHE A 258 2.20 4.56 11.80
C PHE A 258 3.05 5.12 10.65
N PHE A 259 3.39 6.42 10.70
CA PHE A 259 4.23 7.06 9.69
C PHE A 259 5.64 6.44 9.65
N ASP A 260 6.25 6.19 10.82
CA ASP A 260 7.56 5.56 10.90
C ASP A 260 7.57 4.17 10.26
N LEU A 261 6.55 3.35 10.55
CA LEU A 261 6.42 2.02 9.94
C LEU A 261 6.24 2.09 8.42
N ILE A 262 5.46 3.06 7.93
CA ILE A 262 5.32 3.28 6.49
C ILE A 262 6.64 3.71 5.85
N ARG A 263 7.38 4.63 6.49
CA ARG A 263 8.72 5.04 6.03
C ARG A 263 9.66 3.85 5.89
N ASP A 264 9.69 2.98 6.89
CA ASP A 264 10.53 1.78 6.87
C ASP A 264 10.14 0.83 5.73
N ILE A 265 8.84 0.62 5.51
CA ILE A 265 8.32 -0.21 4.41
C ILE A 265 8.72 0.35 3.05
N LEU A 266 8.63 1.66 2.84
CA LEU A 266 9.02 2.31 1.59
C LEU A 266 10.51 2.13 1.26
N GLY A 267 11.35 1.93 2.28
CA GLY A 267 12.78 1.63 2.16
C GLY A 267 13.12 0.21 1.70
N LEU A 268 12.14 -0.70 1.62
CA LEU A 268 12.38 -2.12 1.36
C LEU A 268 12.58 -2.48 -0.12
N ASP A 269 13.11 -3.69 -0.36
CA ASP A 269 13.14 -4.32 -1.68
C ASP A 269 11.76 -4.86 -2.10
N GLU A 270 11.54 -5.02 -3.41
CA GLU A 270 10.22 -5.34 -3.99
C GLU A 270 9.54 -6.58 -3.37
N LYS A 271 10.30 -7.65 -3.13
CA LYS A 271 9.76 -8.90 -2.55
C LYS A 271 9.32 -8.73 -1.09
N LEU A 272 9.85 -7.72 -0.39
CA LEU A 272 9.58 -7.44 1.00
C LEU A 272 8.48 -6.39 1.20
N LEU A 273 7.99 -5.75 0.13
CA LEU A 273 6.87 -4.79 0.21
C LEU A 273 5.52 -5.43 0.57
N GLN A 274 5.38 -6.75 0.37
CA GLN A 274 4.19 -7.53 0.72
C GLN A 274 2.88 -6.90 0.18
N GLU A 275 1.95 -6.50 1.04
CA GLU A 275 0.67 -5.89 0.66
C GLU A 275 0.80 -4.49 0.03
N PHE A 276 1.90 -3.79 0.30
CA PHE A 276 2.21 -2.50 -0.33
C PHE A 276 2.85 -2.66 -1.71
N ASN A 277 3.03 -3.89 -2.20
CA ASN A 277 3.69 -4.18 -3.46
C ASN A 277 2.80 -3.90 -4.71
N GLN A 278 1.97 -2.85 -4.67
CA GLN A 278 1.17 -2.37 -5.78
C GLN A 278 1.47 -0.90 -6.06
N ILE A 279 1.60 -0.55 -7.34
CA ILE A 279 2.07 0.77 -7.77
C ILE A 279 1.14 1.90 -7.35
N ASP A 280 -0.18 1.66 -7.36
CA ASP A 280 -1.20 2.62 -6.96
C ASP A 280 -1.16 2.94 -5.46
N ILE A 281 -0.91 1.94 -4.61
CA ILE A 281 -0.70 2.15 -3.16
C ILE A 281 0.55 2.99 -2.91
N LEU A 282 1.70 2.55 -3.46
CA LEU A 282 2.98 3.25 -3.26
C LEU A 282 2.89 4.69 -3.75
N ARG A 283 2.27 4.89 -4.93
CA ARG A 283 2.04 6.23 -5.48
C ARG A 283 1.20 7.08 -4.54
N SER A 284 0.07 6.55 -4.05
CA SER A 284 -0.81 7.29 -3.13
C SER A 284 -0.07 7.72 -1.87
N ILE A 285 0.67 6.79 -1.24
CA ILE A 285 1.44 7.08 -0.02
C ILE A 285 2.50 8.14 -0.29
N ILE A 286 3.34 7.94 -1.31
CA ILE A 286 4.44 8.86 -1.64
C ILE A 286 3.89 10.25 -2.00
N TYR A 287 2.77 10.32 -2.74
CA TYR A 287 2.13 11.58 -3.08
C TYR A 287 1.63 12.34 -1.85
N GLN A 288 0.96 11.66 -0.91
CA GLN A 288 0.52 12.26 0.35
C GLN A 288 1.70 12.78 1.17
N ILE A 289 2.78 12.00 1.27
CA ILE A 289 3.99 12.43 1.99
C ILE A 289 4.66 13.62 1.29
N ASN A 290 4.72 13.62 -0.05
CA ASN A 290 5.25 14.74 -0.83
C ASN A 290 4.44 16.03 -0.60
N SER A 291 3.13 15.91 -0.41
CA SER A 291 2.24 17.07 -0.19
C SER A 291 2.54 17.84 1.09
N PHE A 292 3.20 17.21 2.07
CA PHE A 292 3.64 17.87 3.30
C PHE A 292 4.73 18.90 3.09
N ASP A 293 5.37 18.88 1.91
CA ASP A 293 6.50 19.73 1.55
C ASP A 293 7.59 19.75 2.64
N LYS A 294 7.84 18.57 3.22
CA LYS A 294 8.82 18.37 4.29
C LYS A 294 9.94 17.41 3.86
N TYR A 295 9.66 16.53 2.90
CA TYR A 295 10.53 15.38 2.62
C TYR A 295 11.18 15.48 1.24
N VAL A 296 12.47 15.19 1.17
CA VAL A 296 13.22 14.94 -0.06
C VAL A 296 13.39 13.43 -0.22
N PHE A 297 12.91 12.88 -1.34
CA PHE A 297 12.96 11.45 -1.61
C PHE A 297 14.29 11.03 -2.23
N ILE A 298 14.94 10.03 -1.62
CA ILE A 298 16.27 9.54 -2.01
C ILE A 298 16.27 8.02 -2.09
N GLY A 299 16.97 7.44 -3.07
CA GLY A 299 17.16 5.98 -3.11
C GLY A 299 18.08 5.48 -1.98
N THR A 300 17.76 4.34 -1.38
CA THR A 300 18.57 3.75 -0.27
C THR A 300 20.05 3.50 -0.60
N LYS A 301 20.40 3.44 -1.90
CA LYS A 301 21.77 3.24 -2.40
C LYS A 301 22.35 4.47 -3.09
N GLU A 302 21.64 5.59 -3.10
CA GLU A 302 22.06 6.81 -3.78
C GLU A 302 22.92 7.67 -2.85
N LYS A 303 24.00 8.25 -3.39
CA LYS A 303 24.84 9.19 -2.65
C LYS A 303 24.15 10.55 -2.56
N TYR A 304 24.22 11.21 -1.40
CA TYR A 304 23.62 12.53 -1.17
C TYR A 304 24.46 13.40 -0.21
N THR A 305 25.71 13.03 0.06
CA THR A 305 26.60 13.75 1.00
C THR A 305 26.69 15.23 0.71
N ASP A 306 26.78 15.57 -0.58
CA ASP A 306 27.09 16.93 -1.05
C ASP A 306 25.89 17.88 -0.94
N ILE A 307 24.70 17.35 -0.62
CA ILE A 307 23.43 18.10 -0.56
C ILE A 307 22.76 17.99 0.80
N LYS A 308 23.32 17.17 1.70
CA LYS A 308 22.74 16.91 3.02
C LYS A 308 22.61 18.18 3.84
N ASP A 309 23.64 19.02 3.84
CA ASP A 309 23.67 20.27 4.61
C ASP A 309 22.64 21.28 4.08
N LYS A 310 22.44 21.32 2.76
CA LYS A 310 21.39 22.15 2.13
C LYS A 310 19.98 21.69 2.55
N ILE A 311 19.72 20.38 2.50
CA ILE A 311 18.43 19.79 2.92
C ILE A 311 18.11 20.16 4.38
N ILE A 312 19.11 20.07 5.25
CA ILE A 312 18.98 20.44 6.66
C ILE A 312 18.74 21.95 6.81
N ALA A 313 19.48 22.79 6.09
CA ALA A 313 19.32 24.25 6.13
C ALA A 313 17.92 24.69 5.68
N ASP A 314 17.32 24.00 4.70
CA ASP A 314 15.97 24.27 4.19
C ASP A 314 14.86 23.66 5.07
N ASN A 315 15.21 23.15 6.26
CA ASN A 315 14.28 22.49 7.19
C ASN A 315 13.50 21.34 6.57
N LYS A 316 14.14 20.60 5.66
CA LYS A 316 13.62 19.39 5.02
C LYS A 316 14.24 18.15 5.65
N GLU A 317 13.59 17.02 5.46
CA GLU A 317 14.05 15.71 5.91
C GLU A 317 14.21 14.73 4.76
N ILE A 318 15.07 13.74 4.93
CA ILE A 318 15.30 12.71 3.91
C ILE A 318 14.35 11.54 4.14
N LEU A 319 13.63 11.15 3.08
CA LEU A 319 12.87 9.90 3.07
C LEU A 319 13.48 8.93 2.07
N PHE A 320 13.87 7.75 2.57
CA PHE A 320 14.48 6.72 1.75
C PHE A 320 13.46 5.85 1.03
N LEU A 321 13.62 5.70 -0.29
CA LEU A 321 12.88 4.76 -1.12
C LEU A 321 13.79 3.60 -1.54
N GLY A 322 13.35 2.37 -1.28
CA GLY A 322 14.10 1.16 -1.60
C GLY A 322 14.02 0.77 -3.08
N ASN A 323 14.69 -0.33 -3.45
CA ASN A 323 14.58 -0.83 -4.84
C ASN A 323 13.19 -1.35 -5.16
N GLY A 324 12.34 -1.61 -4.15
CA GLY A 324 10.94 -1.96 -4.37
C GLY A 324 10.18 -0.87 -5.11
N CYS A 325 10.22 0.35 -4.58
CA CYS A 325 9.66 1.54 -5.21
C CYS A 325 10.24 1.74 -6.61
N LYS A 326 11.57 1.74 -6.73
CA LYS A 326 12.30 1.89 -8.00
C LYS A 326 11.80 0.96 -9.11
N ARG A 327 11.68 -0.34 -8.80
CA ARG A 327 11.21 -1.36 -9.74
C ARG A 327 9.73 -1.20 -10.10
N LYS A 328 8.88 -0.86 -9.13
CA LYS A 328 7.43 -0.65 -9.38
C LYS A 328 7.15 0.53 -10.29
N PHE A 329 7.85 1.64 -10.08
CA PHE A 329 7.74 2.80 -10.96
C PHE A 329 8.47 2.59 -12.29
N GLY A 330 9.37 1.61 -12.37
CA GLY A 330 10.10 1.29 -13.61
C GLY A 330 11.16 2.32 -13.94
N VAL A 331 11.80 2.88 -12.91
CA VAL A 331 12.88 3.87 -13.02
C VAL A 331 14.23 3.21 -12.74
N LYS A 332 15.32 3.74 -13.28
CA LYS A 332 16.68 3.22 -12.99
C LYS A 332 17.18 3.74 -11.64
N THR A 333 16.81 4.97 -11.30
CA THR A 333 17.12 5.65 -10.04
C THR A 333 15.87 6.30 -9.45
N ILE A 334 15.82 6.50 -8.14
CA ILE A 334 14.70 7.21 -7.48
C ILE A 334 14.65 8.67 -7.94
N ARG A 335 15.81 9.22 -8.31
CA ARG A 335 15.93 10.55 -8.91
C ARG A 335 15.16 10.72 -10.21
N GLU A 336 14.83 9.66 -10.93
CA GLU A 336 14.03 9.75 -12.17
C GLU A 336 12.52 9.79 -11.90
N LEU A 337 12.05 9.56 -10.66
CA LEU A 337 10.61 9.49 -10.37
C LEU A 337 9.84 10.74 -10.80
N TRP A 338 10.48 11.92 -10.76
CA TRP A 338 9.83 13.19 -11.12
C TRP A 338 9.50 13.31 -12.60
N HIS A 339 10.18 12.57 -13.47
CA HIS A 339 9.87 12.53 -14.91
C HIS A 339 8.81 11.49 -15.28
N THR A 340 8.38 10.66 -14.33
CA THR A 340 7.52 9.54 -14.69
C THR A 340 6.05 9.95 -14.77
N ASP A 341 5.45 9.73 -15.94
CA ASP A 341 3.98 9.77 -16.12
C ASP A 341 3.29 8.82 -15.13
N LYS A 342 3.95 7.72 -14.77
CA LYS A 342 3.49 6.80 -13.73
C LYS A 342 3.41 7.43 -12.34
N PHE A 343 3.87 8.65 -12.10
CA PHE A 343 3.63 9.36 -10.84
C PHE A 343 2.67 10.54 -11.06
N THR A 344 2.79 11.24 -12.20
CA THR A 344 2.06 12.48 -12.51
C THR A 344 0.70 12.27 -13.19
N SER A 345 0.45 11.15 -13.90
CA SER A 345 -0.58 11.11 -14.94
C SER A 345 -2.02 10.79 -14.48
N LYS A 346 -2.39 10.85 -13.20
CA LYS A 346 -3.75 10.43 -12.76
C LYS A 346 -4.39 11.13 -11.56
N ILE A 347 -3.77 12.15 -10.96
CA ILE A 347 -4.45 12.92 -9.89
C ILE A 347 -4.95 14.21 -10.54
N ASN A 348 -6.26 14.25 -10.79
CA ASN A 348 -6.97 15.33 -11.45
C ASN A 348 -7.17 16.50 -10.46
N THR A 349 -6.07 17.10 -10.02
CA THR A 349 -6.06 18.32 -9.20
C THR A 349 -5.06 19.28 -9.82
N ASP A 350 -5.46 20.54 -10.00
CA ASP A 350 -4.65 21.63 -10.58
C ASP A 350 -3.28 21.83 -9.89
N ASP A 351 -3.04 21.19 -8.75
CA ASP A 351 -1.75 21.11 -8.07
C ASP A 351 -0.94 19.87 -8.50
N ASN A 352 -0.40 19.86 -9.71
CA ASN A 352 0.66 18.91 -10.12
C ASN A 352 1.97 19.21 -9.34
N LYS A 353 1.97 19.01 -8.02
CA LYS A 353 3.18 19.11 -7.20
C LYS A 353 4.12 17.97 -7.59
N ASN A 354 5.14 18.33 -8.35
CA ASN A 354 6.24 17.45 -8.71
C ASN A 354 6.84 16.80 -7.45
N ILE A 355 7.19 15.52 -7.53
CA ILE A 355 7.85 14.82 -6.43
C ILE A 355 9.23 15.45 -6.15
N LEU A 356 9.47 15.80 -4.89
CA LEU A 356 10.71 16.45 -4.45
C LEU A 356 11.83 15.40 -4.30
N THR A 357 12.29 14.86 -5.42
CA THR A 357 13.51 14.04 -5.48
C THR A 357 14.76 14.93 -5.40
N ILE A 358 15.94 14.33 -5.20
CA ILE A 358 17.21 15.07 -5.24
C ILE A 358 17.35 15.96 -6.49
N TYR A 359 17.00 15.45 -7.68
CA TYR A 359 17.14 16.24 -8.92
C TYR A 359 16.20 17.44 -8.96
N LYS A 360 14.95 17.24 -8.53
CA LYS A 360 13.99 18.33 -8.40
C LYS A 360 14.47 19.37 -7.36
N TYR A 361 15.03 18.90 -6.25
CA TYR A 361 15.51 19.75 -5.16
C TYR A 361 16.77 20.57 -5.50
N LEU A 362 17.57 20.10 -6.46
CA LEU A 362 18.76 20.80 -6.94
C LEU A 362 18.51 21.72 -8.14
N ASP A 363 17.27 21.81 -8.61
CA ASP A 363 16.84 22.32 -9.91
C ASP A 363 17.40 21.55 -11.12
N ALA A 364 16.48 21.19 -12.01
CA ALA A 364 16.75 20.39 -13.21
C ALA A 364 17.67 21.11 -14.21
N ASP A 365 17.77 22.44 -14.14
CA ASP A 365 18.61 23.24 -15.04
C ASP A 365 20.11 23.13 -14.73
N ASN A 366 20.49 22.85 -13.49
CA ASN A 366 21.89 22.76 -13.08
C ASN A 366 22.49 21.34 -13.22
N PHE A 367 21.66 20.29 -13.18
CA PHE A 367 22.19 18.93 -13.12
C PHE A 367 22.68 18.43 -14.49
N ASP A 368 21.99 18.78 -15.58
CA ASP A 368 22.49 18.52 -16.93
C ASP A 368 23.68 19.42 -17.26
N PHE A 369 23.67 20.68 -16.80
CA PHE A 369 24.81 21.59 -16.92
C PHE A 369 26.07 21.04 -16.24
N ILE A 370 25.99 20.56 -15.00
CA ILE A 370 27.14 20.00 -14.26
C ILE A 370 27.67 18.70 -14.90
N LYS A 371 26.80 17.83 -15.43
CA LYS A 371 27.23 16.62 -16.16
C LYS A 371 27.89 16.94 -17.50
N ILE A 372 27.46 18.01 -18.16
CA ILE A 372 28.01 18.48 -19.45
C ILE A 372 29.31 19.27 -19.25
N ILE A 373 29.40 20.08 -18.18
CA ILE A 373 30.58 20.90 -17.87
C ILE A 373 31.72 20.06 -17.32
N ALA A 374 31.47 19.04 -16.49
CA ALA A 374 32.57 18.27 -15.89
C ALA A 374 33.55 17.63 -16.91
N PRO A 375 33.08 17.08 -18.05
CA PRO A 375 33.95 16.69 -19.17
C PRO A 375 34.66 17.87 -19.83
N ILE A 376 33.95 18.99 -20.04
CA ILE A 376 34.47 20.17 -20.75
C ILE A 376 35.51 20.91 -19.93
N GLU A 377 35.32 21.10 -18.63
CA GLU A 377 36.35 21.65 -17.74
C GLU A 377 37.60 20.77 -17.71
N LYS A 378 37.42 19.45 -17.78
CA LYS A 378 38.54 18.50 -17.82
C LYS A 378 39.31 18.59 -19.14
N ILE A 379 38.63 18.92 -20.25
CA ILE A 379 39.25 19.21 -21.55
C ILE A 379 39.89 20.60 -21.54
N PHE A 380 39.18 21.62 -21.06
CA PHE A 380 39.62 23.01 -20.97
C PHE A 380 40.88 23.16 -20.14
N LYS A 381 40.98 22.48 -18.99
CA LYS A 381 42.19 22.45 -18.15
C LYS A 381 43.41 21.90 -18.89
N LYS A 382 43.22 20.99 -19.86
CA LYS A 382 44.28 20.38 -20.67
C LYS A 382 44.66 21.19 -21.91
N LEU A 383 43.94 22.26 -22.24
CA LEU A 383 44.26 23.11 -23.38
C LEU A 383 45.50 23.98 -23.10
N PRO A 384 46.31 24.28 -24.13
CA PRO A 384 47.36 25.30 -24.07
C PRO A 384 46.80 26.69 -23.70
N ASP A 385 47.57 27.50 -22.96
CA ASP A 385 47.09 28.76 -22.39
C ASP A 385 46.68 29.80 -23.43
N ASN A 386 47.33 29.83 -24.59
CA ASN A 386 46.95 30.68 -25.73
C ASN A 386 45.57 30.33 -26.33
N ILE A 387 45.12 29.08 -26.22
CA ILE A 387 43.77 28.67 -26.65
C ILE A 387 42.74 29.00 -25.55
N LYS A 388 43.10 28.82 -24.27
CA LYS A 388 42.24 29.21 -23.14
C LYS A 388 41.93 30.71 -23.16
N GLU A 389 42.90 31.54 -23.51
CA GLU A 389 42.79 32.99 -23.57
C GLU A 389 41.86 33.44 -24.72
N ASN A 390 41.96 32.80 -25.89
CA ASN A 390 41.06 33.04 -27.02
C ASN A 390 39.60 32.64 -26.72
N ILE A 391 39.38 31.57 -25.96
CA ILE A 391 38.03 31.14 -25.55
C ILE A 391 37.45 32.09 -24.50
N ARG A 392 38.27 32.58 -23.55
CA ARG A 392 37.83 33.57 -22.54
C ARG A 392 37.36 34.88 -23.17
N ASN A 393 38.02 35.34 -24.22
CA ASN A 393 37.66 36.57 -24.92
C ASN A 393 36.33 36.50 -25.70
N ILE A 394 35.78 35.30 -25.93
CA ILE A 394 34.45 35.12 -26.54
C ILE A 394 33.33 35.26 -25.49
N VAL A 395 33.63 35.05 -24.21
CA VAL A 395 32.64 35.03 -23.11
C VAL A 395 32.46 36.43 -22.47
N ILE A 396 33.44 37.32 -22.60
CA ILE A 396 33.47 38.62 -21.88
C ILE A 396 32.63 39.72 -22.58
N ASP A 397 32.23 39.57 -23.85
CA ASP A 397 31.42 40.58 -24.58
C ASP A 397 29.90 40.44 -24.32
N ASN A 398 29.54 40.04 -23.10
CA ASN A 398 28.16 39.89 -22.59
C ASN A 398 27.97 40.65 -21.27
N ASP A 399 28.66 41.78 -21.08
CA ASP A 399 28.33 42.68 -19.97
C ASP A 399 26.99 43.37 -20.25
N TYR A 400 25.97 42.85 -19.57
CA TYR A 400 24.72 43.53 -19.29
C TYR A 400 25.04 44.85 -18.55
N ASN A 401 25.14 45.94 -19.29
CA ASN A 401 24.92 47.26 -18.71
C ASN A 401 23.41 47.46 -18.55
N ASP A 402 22.99 47.25 -17.31
CA ASP A 402 21.78 47.77 -16.70
C ASP A 402 21.85 49.30 -16.72
N ASP A 403 20.97 49.95 -17.48
CA ASP A 403 20.72 51.38 -17.40
C ASP A 403 19.32 51.72 -17.92
N SER A 404 18.64 52.57 -17.16
CA SER A 404 17.42 53.36 -17.43
C SER A 404 16.04 52.75 -17.13
N GLU A 405 15.62 52.97 -15.88
CA GLU A 405 14.55 53.94 -15.52
C GLU A 405 13.24 53.98 -16.32
N SER A 406 12.16 53.60 -15.61
CA SER A 406 10.90 54.35 -15.40
C SER A 406 10.15 54.95 -16.60
N GLU A 407 8.88 54.53 -16.80
CA GLU A 407 7.67 55.31 -16.51
C GLU A 407 6.42 54.76 -17.25
N SER A 408 5.38 54.59 -16.45
CA SER A 408 3.93 54.70 -16.65
C SER A 408 3.24 54.90 -18.02
N GLU A 409 1.99 54.41 -18.03
CA GLU A 409 0.77 54.86 -18.74
C GLU A 409 0.22 54.03 -19.93
N SER A 410 -0.90 53.36 -19.60
CA SER A 410 -2.23 53.35 -20.25
C SER A 410 -2.44 53.06 -21.75
N ASP A 411 -3.41 52.15 -21.94
CA ASP A 411 -4.52 52.14 -22.90
C ASP A 411 -4.36 51.68 -24.36
N ASP A 412 -5.22 50.70 -24.67
CA ASP A 412 -5.95 50.38 -25.90
C ASP A 412 -5.27 49.90 -27.20
N TYR A 413 -5.94 48.87 -27.74
CA TYR A 413 -5.92 48.24 -29.08
C TYR A 413 -5.14 48.96 -30.21
N ASP A 414 -4.31 48.23 -30.96
CA ASP A 414 -4.72 47.56 -32.22
C ASP A 414 -3.54 46.87 -32.94
N GLU A 415 -3.85 45.86 -33.74
CA GLU A 415 -2.93 45.18 -34.65
C GLU A 415 -2.27 46.14 -35.65
N LYS A 416 -0.93 46.10 -35.75
CA LYS A 416 -0.21 46.31 -37.02
C LYS A 416 1.23 45.78 -36.99
N ASN A 417 1.52 44.98 -38.01
CA ASN A 417 2.84 44.51 -38.40
C ASN A 417 3.87 45.66 -38.43
N ASN A 418 4.94 45.51 -37.65
CA ASN A 418 6.24 46.12 -37.94
C ASN A 418 7.32 45.05 -37.69
N GLU A 419 7.80 44.47 -38.79
CA GLU A 419 9.05 43.72 -38.83
C GLU A 419 10.19 44.67 -38.49
N ILE A 420 10.72 44.57 -37.28
CA ILE A 420 12.06 45.08 -36.96
C ILE A 420 13.01 43.88 -37.07
N GLU A 421 13.80 43.85 -38.15
CA GLU A 421 14.97 42.99 -38.29
C GLU A 421 16.11 43.54 -37.40
N PRO A 422 16.74 42.72 -36.53
CA PRO A 422 18.02 43.09 -35.94
C PRO A 422 19.13 42.89 -36.97
N THR A 423 19.64 44.01 -37.49
CA THR A 423 20.88 44.07 -38.27
C THR A 423 22.08 43.91 -37.33
N LEU A 424 22.88 42.87 -37.54
CA LEU A 424 24.24 42.79 -37.01
C LEU A 424 25.04 43.98 -37.54
N LYS A 425 25.45 44.91 -36.66
CA LYS A 425 26.28 46.06 -37.04
C LYS A 425 27.61 45.58 -37.64
N ALA A 426 27.96 46.19 -38.77
CA ALA A 426 28.96 45.78 -39.74
C ALA A 426 30.43 46.05 -39.32
N THR A 427 30.84 45.64 -38.12
CA THR A 427 32.27 45.71 -37.71
C THR A 427 32.94 44.33 -37.58
N ASN A 428 32.15 43.24 -37.52
CA ASN A 428 32.68 41.88 -37.38
C ASN A 428 32.61 40.99 -38.63
N LYS A 429 31.94 41.43 -39.72
CA LYS A 429 31.89 40.64 -40.96
C LYS A 429 33.23 40.59 -41.70
N ASP A 430 34.02 41.67 -41.66
CA ASP A 430 35.23 41.77 -42.47
C ASP A 430 36.45 41.04 -41.87
N LYS A 431 36.49 40.80 -40.55
CA LYS A 431 37.57 40.01 -39.92
C LYS A 431 37.40 38.49 -40.08
N ILE A 432 36.17 38.03 -40.30
CA ILE A 432 35.83 36.60 -40.41
C ILE A 432 36.01 36.10 -41.85
N LYS A 433 35.84 36.97 -42.87
CA LYS A 433 36.14 36.65 -44.27
C LYS A 433 37.62 36.29 -44.52
N THR A 434 38.54 36.80 -43.71
CA THR A 434 39.99 36.52 -43.84
C THR A 434 40.34 35.04 -43.59
N TYR A 435 39.45 34.27 -42.97
CA TYR A 435 39.64 32.85 -42.66
C TYR A 435 38.84 31.89 -43.57
N GLY A 436 38.23 32.39 -44.64
CA GLY A 436 37.71 31.56 -45.74
C GLY A 436 36.36 30.87 -45.51
N TYR A 437 35.54 31.32 -44.57
CA TYR A 437 34.22 30.72 -44.30
C TYR A 437 33.06 31.65 -44.65
N ASP A 438 32.10 31.12 -45.40
CA ASP A 438 30.84 31.76 -45.77
C ASP A 438 29.70 31.29 -44.86
N PHE A 439 29.20 32.19 -44.01
CA PHE A 439 28.12 31.90 -43.07
C PHE A 439 26.76 31.70 -43.76
N ASP A 440 26.61 32.11 -45.03
CA ASP A 440 25.33 32.03 -45.77
C ASP A 440 24.98 30.58 -46.18
N THR A 441 25.87 29.61 -45.94
CA THR A 441 25.63 28.18 -46.19
C THR A 441 25.16 27.38 -44.98
N LEU A 442 25.06 28.00 -43.79
CA LEU A 442 24.53 27.35 -42.59
C LEU A 442 23.00 27.52 -42.55
N PRO A 443 22.20 26.45 -42.66
CA PRO A 443 20.76 26.55 -42.57
C PRO A 443 20.36 26.72 -41.10
N LEU A 444 20.37 27.95 -40.61
CA LEU A 444 19.84 28.30 -39.29
C LEU A 444 18.70 29.30 -39.47
N THR A 445 17.52 28.78 -39.82
CA THR A 445 16.27 29.55 -39.66
C THR A 445 15.98 29.63 -38.15
N VAL A 446 16.22 30.80 -37.56
CA VAL A 446 15.88 31.09 -36.16
C VAL A 446 14.47 31.68 -36.12
N SER A 447 13.47 30.89 -35.75
CA SER A 447 12.12 31.42 -35.49
C SER A 447 12.02 31.97 -34.06
N ARG A 448 11.24 33.04 -33.93
CA ARG A 448 11.19 34.02 -32.82
C ARG A 448 10.63 33.51 -31.47
N LYS A 449 10.66 32.21 -31.18
CA LYS A 449 10.18 31.64 -29.90
C LYS A 449 11.10 30.51 -29.41
N LEU A 450 12.32 30.86 -29.06
CA LEU A 450 13.19 29.96 -28.31
C LEU A 450 13.26 30.47 -26.87
N THR A 451 12.92 29.61 -25.92
CA THR A 451 13.20 29.81 -24.49
C THR A 451 14.72 29.86 -24.29
N HIS A 452 15.19 30.54 -23.24
CA HIS A 452 16.62 30.72 -22.89
C HIS A 452 17.42 29.40 -23.00
N GLU A 453 16.79 28.31 -22.56
CA GLU A 453 17.23 26.91 -22.66
C GLU A 453 17.66 26.47 -24.08
N LYS A 454 16.88 26.79 -25.12
CA LYS A 454 17.20 26.40 -26.50
C LYS A 454 18.23 27.31 -27.18
N TYR A 455 18.45 28.51 -26.63
CA TYR A 455 19.53 29.40 -27.07
C TYR A 455 20.87 28.87 -26.58
N GLU A 456 20.95 28.49 -25.30
CA GLU A 456 22.15 27.92 -24.69
C GLU A 456 22.53 26.56 -25.29
N GLU A 457 21.55 25.70 -25.59
CA GLU A 457 21.78 24.41 -26.25
C GLU A 457 22.35 24.59 -27.67
N LYS A 458 21.90 25.61 -28.41
CA LYS A 458 22.46 25.95 -29.74
C LYS A 458 23.83 26.60 -29.65
N LEU A 459 24.05 27.46 -28.66
CA LEU A 459 25.37 28.05 -28.38
C LEU A 459 26.39 26.97 -28.00
N PHE A 460 25.96 25.97 -27.23
CA PHE A 460 26.73 24.79 -26.86
C PHE A 460 27.12 23.92 -28.06
N VAL A 461 26.18 23.62 -28.96
CA VAL A 461 26.47 22.89 -30.21
C VAL A 461 27.43 23.68 -31.09
N ALA A 462 27.30 25.01 -31.15
CA ALA A 462 28.20 25.87 -31.90
C ALA A 462 29.63 25.88 -31.32
N LEU A 463 29.77 26.02 -30.00
CA LEU A 463 31.06 25.96 -29.29
C LEU A 463 31.72 24.58 -29.43
N THR A 464 30.94 23.50 -29.31
CA THR A 464 31.46 22.13 -29.47
C THR A 464 31.95 21.90 -30.89
N LYS A 465 31.17 22.30 -31.92
CA LYS A 465 31.61 22.21 -33.32
C LYS A 465 32.82 23.09 -33.61
N TYR A 466 32.89 24.29 -33.03
CA TYR A 466 34.05 25.16 -33.18
C TYR A 466 35.31 24.49 -32.61
N ILE A 467 35.25 23.97 -31.38
CA ILE A 467 36.37 23.27 -30.73
C ILE A 467 36.79 22.04 -31.55
N PHE A 468 35.84 21.24 -32.05
CA PHE A 468 36.14 20.06 -32.86
C PHE A 468 36.72 20.39 -34.24
N ASN A 469 36.32 21.52 -34.85
CA ASN A 469 36.80 21.91 -36.17
C ASN A 469 38.08 22.77 -36.15
N THR A 470 38.47 23.32 -35.00
CA THR A 470 39.68 24.18 -34.88
C THR A 470 40.86 23.51 -34.18
N LEU A 471 40.66 22.41 -33.48
CA LEU A 471 41.76 21.66 -32.87
C LEU A 471 42.46 20.76 -33.92
N PRO A 472 43.80 20.84 -34.07
CA PRO A 472 44.54 19.92 -34.92
C PRO A 472 44.39 18.46 -34.44
N ASP A 473 44.28 17.51 -35.37
CA ASP A 473 44.10 16.07 -35.13
C ASP A 473 45.05 15.47 -34.09
N LYS A 474 46.28 15.99 -34.00
CA LYS A 474 47.28 15.54 -33.02
C LYS A 474 46.80 15.63 -31.57
N TYR A 475 45.92 16.58 -31.25
CA TYR A 475 45.39 16.75 -29.89
C TYR A 475 44.27 15.75 -29.57
N PHE A 476 43.54 15.24 -30.57
CA PHE A 476 42.55 14.18 -30.39
C PHE A 476 43.22 12.82 -30.13
N GLU A 477 44.34 12.57 -30.80
CA GLU A 477 45.21 11.40 -30.60
C GLU A 477 45.78 11.35 -29.15
N GLU A 478 46.31 12.47 -28.63
CA GLU A 478 46.82 12.57 -27.25
C GLU A 478 45.70 12.43 -26.19
N LEU A 479 44.46 12.79 -26.53
CA LEU A 479 43.30 12.74 -25.62
C LEU A 479 42.49 11.42 -25.68
N LYS A 480 42.81 10.51 -26.60
CA LYS A 480 42.08 9.24 -26.85
C LYS A 480 40.56 9.42 -27.05
N LEU A 481 40.14 10.53 -27.63
CA LEU A 481 38.73 10.76 -27.97
C LEU A 481 38.50 10.26 -29.41
N LYS A 482 37.57 9.30 -29.60
CA LYS A 482 37.14 8.90 -30.94
C LYS A 482 36.05 9.85 -31.44
N GLU A 483 36.11 10.20 -32.72
CA GLU A 483 35.01 10.89 -33.39
C GLU A 483 33.69 10.14 -33.18
N PRO A 484 32.57 10.84 -32.93
CA PRO A 484 31.26 10.23 -32.91
C PRO A 484 30.92 9.71 -34.31
N GLN A 485 30.90 8.38 -34.49
CA GLN A 485 30.40 7.74 -35.69
C GLN A 485 28.88 7.93 -35.76
N ILE A 486 28.42 8.73 -36.70
CA ILE A 486 26.99 8.87 -37.01
C ILE A 486 26.63 7.68 -37.91
N GLU A 487 25.88 6.70 -37.38
CA GLU A 487 25.30 5.66 -38.24
C GLU A 487 24.29 6.29 -39.22
N PRO A 488 24.38 6.01 -40.53
CA PRO A 488 23.41 6.52 -41.49
C PRO A 488 22.06 5.86 -41.25
N THR A 489 21.03 6.68 -41.03
CA THR A 489 19.64 6.25 -40.90
C THR A 489 19.15 5.61 -42.21
N GLU A 490 18.60 4.38 -42.14
CA GLU A 490 17.96 3.74 -43.29
C GLU A 490 16.85 4.63 -43.87
N PRO A 491 16.72 4.74 -45.21
CA PRO A 491 15.63 5.49 -45.82
C PRO A 491 14.27 4.85 -45.53
N PRO A 492 13.21 5.66 -45.35
CA PRO A 492 11.89 5.16 -44.97
C PRO A 492 11.30 4.22 -46.04
N LYS A 493 10.92 3.00 -45.64
CA LYS A 493 10.22 2.05 -46.50
C LYS A 493 8.89 2.66 -47.00
N PRO A 494 8.54 2.50 -48.30
CA PRO A 494 7.33 3.08 -48.86
C PRO A 494 6.08 2.43 -48.24
N LYS A 495 5.11 3.28 -47.85
CA LYS A 495 3.80 2.90 -47.30
C LYS A 495 3.05 2.00 -48.29
N ARG A 496 2.82 0.74 -47.94
CA ARG A 496 1.89 -0.12 -48.68
C ARG A 496 0.45 0.34 -48.44
N LYS A 497 -0.22 0.73 -49.53
CA LYS A 497 -1.67 0.91 -49.62
C LYS A 497 -2.37 -0.40 -49.26
N TRP A 498 -3.36 -0.32 -48.39
CA TRP A 498 -4.34 -1.38 -48.19
C TRP A 498 -5.26 -1.45 -49.41
N LEU A 499 -5.42 -2.63 -49.98
CA LEU A 499 -6.47 -2.97 -50.95
C LEU A 499 -7.24 -4.18 -50.40
N PHE A 500 -8.56 -4.03 -50.47
CA PHE A 500 -9.61 -4.90 -49.93
C PHE A 500 -9.60 -6.33 -50.51
N GLY A 501 -10.01 -7.28 -49.65
CA GLY A 501 -10.93 -8.41 -49.90
C GLY A 501 -10.69 -9.38 -51.07
N PHE A 502 -10.54 -10.67 -50.79
CA PHE A 502 -11.63 -11.66 -50.73
C PHE A 502 -11.15 -12.94 -50.05
#